data_AF-A0A2J6IGJ0-F1
#
_entry.id   AF-A0A2J6IGJ0-F1
#
_cell.length_a   1.000
_cell.length_b   1.000
_cell.length_c   1.000
_cell.angle_alpha   90.00
_cell.angle_beta   90.00
_cell.angle_gamma   90.00
#
_symmetry.space_group_name_H-M   'P 1'
#
loop_
_entity.id
_entity.type
_entity.pdbx_description
1 polymer ?
#
loop_
_entity_poly.entity_id
_entity_poly.type
_entity_poly.pdbx_seq_one_letter_code
_entity_poly.pdbx_strand_id
1 'polypeptide(L)'
;MHKRIIYLLLLSLVGIIYSCQKKDVISDDTSLKLEFSNDSIIFDTVFTSLGSATHRLMIYNTSNSKIKISDIQLEGGSSSQFRVNIDGESGSHFSDIEIEGNDSIYVFAKVTIDPLNKSNPYVVEDKLHFLTNSNEQEVKLVAWGQDANYILADTYNTGFPPYKIVADSLETIHWTSEKPYIIYGYAVINSYGKLIIDEGTEVYFHEASGLWSYADGLLKVYGTPENKVYFRGDRLEQDYADIPGQWDRIWLMEATPGEDHEIYNSVIENGFIGIQAESFLRAAENKLILHNVIVQNMSGIGVFSRLYNIESTNTLLANCGGYCLALTSGGNYDFKH
;
A
#
# COMPACT_ATOMS: atom_id res chain seq x y z
N MET A 1 64.95 21.50 41.06
CA MET A 1 63.46 21.39 41.03
C MET A 1 62.80 22.24 39.96
N HIS A 2 63.16 23.52 39.78
CA HIS A 2 62.46 24.42 38.84
C HIS A 2 62.47 23.98 37.36
N LYS A 3 63.56 23.40 36.83
CA LYS A 3 63.59 22.90 35.44
C LYS A 3 62.59 21.76 35.19
N ARG A 4 62.39 20.85 36.16
CA ARG A 4 61.41 19.74 36.03
C ARG A 4 59.96 20.24 36.07
N ILE A 5 59.68 21.28 36.86
CA ILE A 5 58.36 21.92 36.92
C ILE A 5 58.03 22.61 35.58
N ILE A 6 59.02 23.28 34.96
CA ILE A 6 58.85 23.91 33.65
C ILE A 6 58.56 22.86 32.56
N TYR A 7 59.26 21.72 32.55
CA TYR A 7 58.98 20.65 31.58
C TYR A 7 57.59 20.02 31.77
N LEU A 8 57.12 19.86 33.03
CA LEU A 8 55.77 19.38 33.32
C LEU A 8 54.69 20.39 32.88
N LEU A 9 54.92 21.69 33.07
CA LEU A 9 54.04 22.77 32.61
C LEU A 9 54.01 22.88 31.08
N LEU A 10 55.14 22.67 30.41
CA LEU A 10 55.21 22.66 28.94
C LEU A 10 54.47 21.44 28.38
N LEU A 11 54.62 20.27 29.00
CA LEU A 11 53.95 19.03 28.58
C LEU A 11 52.43 19.11 28.83
N SER A 12 51.98 19.73 29.92
CA SER A 12 50.56 19.97 30.16
C SER A 12 49.98 20.98 29.16
N LEU A 13 50.76 22.01 28.79
CA LEU A 13 50.35 22.99 27.78
C LEU A 13 50.24 22.36 26.39
N VAL A 14 51.12 21.41 26.05
CA VAL A 14 51.04 20.58 24.82
C VAL A 14 49.84 19.63 24.85
N GLY A 15 49.48 19.08 26.02
CA GLY A 15 48.26 18.28 26.18
C GLY A 15 46.97 19.08 25.97
N ILE A 16 46.94 20.34 26.40
CA ILE A 16 45.76 21.23 26.24
C ILE A 16 45.55 21.63 24.77
N ILE A 17 46.62 21.82 23.97
CA ILE A 17 46.50 22.11 22.52
C ILE A 17 46.12 20.88 21.68
N TYR A 18 46.46 19.65 22.12
CA TYR A 18 45.95 18.42 21.50
C TYR A 18 44.52 18.05 21.95
N SER A 19 44.02 18.71 23.00
CA SER A 19 42.62 18.63 23.43
C SER A 19 41.70 19.57 22.63
N CYS A 20 42.17 20.16 21.53
CA CYS A 20 41.29 20.76 20.53
C CYS A 20 40.40 19.66 19.94
N GLN A 21 39.23 19.47 20.55
CA GLN A 21 38.11 18.74 20.00
C GLN A 21 37.94 19.16 18.54
N LYS A 22 37.87 18.18 17.63
CA LYS A 22 37.23 18.42 16.34
C LYS A 22 35.88 19.03 16.67
N LYS A 23 35.64 20.27 16.26
CA LYS A 23 34.26 20.75 16.16
C LYS A 23 33.62 19.82 15.14
N ASP A 24 32.61 19.08 15.55
CA ASP A 24 31.79 18.29 14.64
C ASP A 24 31.11 19.27 13.69
N VAL A 25 31.77 19.51 12.56
CA VAL A 25 31.26 20.40 11.51
C VAL A 25 30.05 19.70 10.93
N ILE A 26 28.91 20.39 10.94
CA ILE A 26 27.71 19.92 10.25
C ILE A 26 28.06 19.82 8.77
N SER A 27 27.87 18.62 8.21
CA SER A 27 28.11 18.37 6.80
C SER A 27 26.89 18.79 6.00
N ASP A 28 27.08 19.69 5.03
CA ASP A 28 26.07 20.09 4.05
C ASP A 28 26.16 19.26 2.74
N ASP A 29 26.90 18.14 2.76
CA ASP A 29 27.07 17.28 1.61
C ASP A 29 25.75 16.63 1.18
N THR A 30 25.31 16.94 -0.04
CA THR A 30 24.05 16.45 -0.63
C THR A 30 24.06 14.95 -0.89
N SER A 31 25.20 14.28 -0.85
CA SER A 31 25.29 12.82 -0.97
C SER A 31 24.89 12.09 0.32
N LEU A 32 24.87 12.78 1.47
CA LEU A 32 24.50 12.21 2.75
C LEU A 32 22.97 12.14 2.89
N LYS A 33 22.46 10.95 3.17
CA LYS A 33 21.04 10.65 3.36
C LYS A 33 20.81 10.01 4.72
N LEU A 34 19.60 10.17 5.24
CA LEU A 34 19.14 9.46 6.42
C LEU A 34 18.87 8.01 6.08
N GLU A 35 19.12 7.12 7.02
CA GLU A 35 18.66 5.74 6.98
C GLU A 35 17.56 5.55 8.03
N PHE A 36 16.51 4.81 7.69
CA PHE A 36 15.35 4.59 8.56
C PHE A 36 15.26 3.11 8.92
N SER A 37 14.82 2.79 10.15
CA SER A 37 14.59 1.38 10.52
C SER A 37 13.49 0.71 9.70
N ASN A 38 12.54 1.50 9.19
CA ASN A 38 11.39 1.08 8.42
C ASN A 38 11.04 2.18 7.42
N ASP A 39 10.50 1.80 6.26
CA ASP A 39 9.95 2.71 5.26
C ASP A 39 8.52 3.17 5.59
N SER A 40 7.81 2.37 6.39
CA SER A 40 6.44 2.64 6.85
C SER A 40 6.23 2.26 8.31
N ILE A 41 5.33 2.98 8.99
CA ILE A 41 4.79 2.61 10.31
C ILE A 41 3.31 2.27 10.14
N ILE A 42 2.98 1.00 10.36
CA ILE A 42 1.62 0.47 10.23
C ILE A 42 1.02 0.28 11.63
N PHE A 43 -0.22 0.71 11.82
CA PHE A 43 -0.96 0.63 13.07
C PHE A 43 -2.10 -0.40 12.96
N ASP A 44 -1.83 -1.60 13.47
CA ASP A 44 -2.70 -2.77 13.31
C ASP A 44 -4.00 -2.70 14.12
N THR A 45 -4.04 -1.85 15.15
CA THR A 45 -5.18 -1.70 16.07
C THR A 45 -5.28 -0.29 16.59
N VAL A 46 -6.38 0.39 16.24
CA VAL A 46 -6.71 1.70 16.83
C VAL A 46 -7.83 1.47 17.83
N PHE A 47 -7.50 1.44 19.13
CA PHE A 47 -8.52 1.32 20.17
C PHE A 47 -9.28 2.64 20.31
N THR A 48 -10.61 2.56 20.31
CA THR A 48 -11.53 3.70 20.40
C THR A 48 -11.17 4.65 21.55
N SER A 49 -11.23 5.96 21.31
CA SER A 49 -10.97 7.09 22.24
C SER A 49 -9.61 7.14 22.98
N LEU A 50 -8.91 6.01 23.11
CA LEU A 50 -7.63 5.86 23.81
C LEU A 50 -6.44 5.96 22.84
N GLY A 51 -6.66 5.71 21.55
CA GLY A 51 -5.63 5.71 20.51
C GLY A 51 -4.97 4.35 20.30
N SER A 52 -4.01 4.28 19.39
CA SER A 52 -3.20 3.10 19.14
C SER A 52 -2.11 2.90 20.20
N ALA A 53 -1.45 1.74 20.14
CA ALA A 53 -0.11 1.62 20.73
C ALA A 53 0.85 2.62 20.08
N THR A 54 1.87 3.05 20.82
CA THR A 54 2.95 3.88 20.28
C THR A 54 3.93 2.99 19.53
N HIS A 55 4.13 3.28 18.24
CA HIS A 55 5.16 2.66 17.43
C HIS A 55 6.43 3.51 17.42
N ARG A 56 7.57 2.87 17.18
CA ARG A 56 8.89 3.49 17.22
C ARG A 56 9.57 3.32 15.87
N LEU A 57 10.11 4.42 15.35
CA LEU A 57 10.97 4.49 14.18
C LEU A 57 12.33 5.03 14.63
N MET A 58 13.41 4.47 14.10
CA MET A 58 14.76 4.99 14.27
C MET A 58 15.19 5.72 13.03
N ILE A 59 15.82 6.88 13.21
CA ILE A 59 16.48 7.64 12.14
C ILE A 59 17.97 7.59 12.41
N TYR A 60 18.74 7.09 11.47
CA TYR A 60 20.18 6.88 11.58
C TYR A 60 20.95 7.87 10.72
N ASN A 61 22.01 8.42 11.28
CA ASN A 61 23.10 9.04 10.55
C ASN A 61 24.25 8.04 10.42
N THR A 62 24.32 7.31 9.32
CA THR A 62 25.39 6.32 9.09
C THR A 62 26.70 6.95 8.58
N SER A 63 26.73 8.28 8.44
CA SER A 63 27.94 9.00 8.06
C SER A 63 28.83 9.30 9.27
N ASN A 64 30.11 9.57 9.02
CA ASN A 64 31.05 9.96 10.08
C ASN A 64 30.96 11.43 10.49
N SER A 65 30.11 12.22 9.84
CA SER A 65 29.97 13.65 10.10
C SER A 65 28.62 13.91 10.75
N LYS A 66 28.55 14.94 11.59
CA LYS A 66 27.27 15.44 12.08
C LYS A 66 26.41 15.89 10.90
N ILE A 67 25.13 15.54 10.93
CA ILE A 67 24.14 16.02 9.97
C ILE A 67 23.07 16.82 10.69
N LYS A 68 22.44 17.73 9.96
CA LYS A 68 21.30 18.51 10.44
C LYS A 68 20.09 18.28 9.53
N ILE A 69 19.05 17.72 10.11
CA ILE A 69 17.74 17.66 9.49
C ILE A 69 17.13 19.05 9.62
N SER A 70 17.09 19.78 8.51
CA SER A 70 16.60 21.15 8.48
C SER A 70 15.10 21.24 8.76
N ASP A 71 14.33 20.26 8.30
CA ASP A 71 12.89 20.21 8.48
C ASP A 71 12.41 18.76 8.66
N ILE A 72 11.50 18.56 9.61
CA ILE A 72 10.70 17.35 9.75
C ILE A 72 9.24 17.77 9.85
N GLN A 73 8.40 17.32 8.93
CA GLN A 73 7.00 17.72 8.87
C GLN A 73 6.07 16.53 8.73
N LEU A 74 5.03 16.50 9.55
CA LEU A 74 3.86 15.64 9.33
C LEU A 74 2.98 16.33 8.28
N GLU A 75 2.72 15.67 7.15
CA GLU A 75 2.02 16.24 5.98
C GLU A 75 0.62 16.76 6.36
N GLY A 76 -0.15 15.97 7.10
CA GLY A 76 -1.45 16.37 7.64
C GLY A 76 -1.40 17.45 8.72
N GLY A 77 -0.21 17.85 9.18
CA GLY A 77 0.00 18.92 10.14
C GLY A 77 -0.82 18.76 11.42
N SER A 78 -1.47 19.84 11.86
CA SER A 78 -2.36 19.82 13.03
C SER A 78 -3.68 19.08 12.81
N SER A 79 -4.10 18.91 11.55
CA SER A 79 -5.32 18.17 11.17
C SER A 79 -5.11 16.65 11.09
N SER A 80 -3.86 16.20 11.12
CA SER A 80 -3.53 14.78 11.10
C SER A 80 -4.25 13.99 12.20
N GLN A 81 -4.54 12.72 11.95
CA GLN A 81 -4.97 11.78 12.99
C GLN A 81 -3.76 11.12 13.70
N PHE A 82 -2.57 11.30 13.15
CA PHE A 82 -1.30 10.86 13.71
C PHE A 82 -0.70 11.93 14.62
N ARG A 83 0.01 11.48 15.65
CA ARG A 83 0.77 12.32 16.57
C ARG A 83 2.16 11.75 16.69
N VAL A 84 3.15 12.63 16.53
CA VAL A 84 4.56 12.24 16.52
C VAL A 84 5.32 12.98 17.61
N ASN A 85 6.34 12.30 18.11
CA ASN A 85 7.31 12.82 19.05
C ASN A 85 8.71 12.47 18.53
N ILE A 86 9.58 13.47 18.43
CA ILE A 86 10.95 13.33 17.94
C ILE A 86 11.88 13.66 19.11
N ASP A 87 12.60 12.64 19.56
CA ASP A 87 13.57 12.71 20.65
C ASP A 87 13.09 13.46 21.92
N GLY A 88 11.81 13.30 22.26
CA GLY A 88 11.18 13.91 23.44
C GLY A 88 10.29 15.11 23.14
N GLU A 89 10.43 15.76 21.98
CA GLU A 89 9.59 16.88 21.58
C GLU A 89 8.36 16.41 20.80
N SER A 90 7.16 16.92 21.12
CA SER A 90 5.93 16.56 20.41
C SER A 90 5.47 17.71 19.54
N GLY A 91 5.04 17.41 18.32
CA GLY A 91 4.66 18.41 17.33
C GLY A 91 4.26 17.78 16.02
N SER A 92 3.89 18.62 15.05
CA SER A 92 3.68 18.23 13.65
C SER A 92 4.74 18.81 12.72
N HIS A 93 5.66 19.60 13.27
CA HIS A 93 6.75 20.25 12.57
C HIS A 93 7.91 20.44 13.55
N PHE A 94 9.12 20.12 13.10
CA PHE A 94 10.36 20.19 13.85
C PHE A 94 11.45 20.71 12.93
N SER A 95 12.37 21.51 13.45
CA SER A 95 13.40 22.15 12.65
C SER A 95 14.76 22.03 13.31
N ASP A 96 15.81 22.01 12.49
CA ASP A 96 17.20 22.03 12.94
C ASP A 96 17.56 20.89 13.93
N ILE A 97 17.08 19.67 13.66
CA ILE A 97 17.41 18.48 14.46
C ILE A 97 18.80 17.97 14.04
N GLU A 98 19.75 17.97 14.97
CA GLU A 98 21.11 17.48 14.74
C GLU A 98 21.24 16.00 15.13
N ILE A 99 21.95 15.21 14.31
CA ILE A 99 22.33 13.83 14.62
C ILE A 99 23.84 13.70 14.49
N GLU A 100 24.51 13.25 15.55
CA GLU A 100 25.96 13.01 15.53
C GLU A 100 26.33 11.92 14.51
N GLY A 101 27.60 11.91 14.09
CA GLY A 101 28.10 10.90 13.17
C GLY A 101 28.03 9.50 13.78
N ASN A 102 27.49 8.54 13.03
CA ASN A 102 27.23 7.16 13.47
C ASN A 102 26.24 7.05 14.65
N ASP A 103 25.34 8.02 14.80
CA ASP A 103 24.31 8.04 15.84
C ASP A 103 22.89 7.97 15.26
N SER A 104 21.88 7.97 16.14
CA SER A 104 20.48 7.85 15.77
C SER A 104 19.56 8.58 16.74
N ILE A 105 18.38 8.95 16.25
CA ILE A 105 17.30 9.52 17.06
C ILE A 105 16.04 8.66 16.98
N TYR A 106 15.16 8.84 17.96
CA TYR A 106 13.90 8.14 18.05
C TYR A 106 12.74 9.01 17.55
N VAL A 107 11.87 8.41 16.75
CA VAL A 107 10.53 8.92 16.47
C VAL A 107 9.51 7.98 17.08
N PHE A 108 8.63 8.52 17.91
CA PHE A 108 7.47 7.83 18.44
C PHE A 108 6.22 8.32 17.74
N ALA A 109 5.48 7.42 17.12
CA ALA A 109 4.25 7.74 16.42
C ALA A 109 3.07 7.00 17.06
N LYS A 110 1.93 7.67 17.15
CA LYS A 110 0.65 7.08 17.54
C LYS A 110 -0.47 7.66 16.70
N VAL A 111 -1.58 6.95 16.60
CA VAL A 111 -2.74 7.39 15.84
C VAL A 111 -3.99 7.35 16.72
N THR A 112 -4.94 8.26 16.48
CA THR A 112 -6.23 8.26 17.17
C THR A 112 -7.36 8.44 16.16
N ILE A 113 -8.03 7.33 15.86
CA ILE A 113 -9.14 7.22 14.91
C ILE A 113 -10.28 6.48 15.62
N ASP A 114 -11.52 6.88 15.35
CA ASP A 114 -12.70 6.10 15.75
C ASP A 114 -13.05 5.09 14.65
N PRO A 115 -12.75 3.79 14.80
CA PRO A 115 -13.00 2.78 13.79
C PRO A 115 -14.51 2.54 13.52
N LEU A 116 -15.41 3.08 14.34
CA LEU A 116 -16.86 2.98 14.13
C LEU A 116 -17.42 4.16 13.32
N ASN A 117 -16.63 5.21 13.09
CA ASN A 117 -17.06 6.33 12.28
C ASN A 117 -17.01 5.95 10.79
N LYS A 118 -18.19 5.64 10.23
CA LYS A 118 -18.39 5.32 8.81
C LYS A 118 -17.99 6.42 7.83
N SER A 119 -17.69 7.63 8.32
CA SER A 119 -17.21 8.74 7.50
C SER A 119 -15.69 8.71 7.29
N ASN A 120 -14.95 7.93 8.08
CA ASN A 120 -13.52 7.77 7.86
C ASN A 120 -13.28 6.95 6.58
N PRO A 121 -12.17 7.15 5.85
CA PRO A 121 -11.73 6.17 4.87
C PRO A 121 -11.41 4.82 5.56
N TYR A 122 -11.39 3.72 4.80
CA TYR A 122 -10.98 2.42 5.35
C TYR A 122 -9.51 2.41 5.76
N VAL A 123 -8.66 3.06 4.97
CA VAL A 123 -7.25 3.25 5.26
C VAL A 123 -7.00 4.75 5.46
N VAL A 124 -6.42 5.10 6.60
CA VAL A 124 -5.99 6.46 6.93
C VAL A 124 -4.48 6.51 6.77
N GLU A 125 -4.00 7.43 5.94
CA GLU A 125 -2.58 7.62 5.68
C GLU A 125 -2.14 9.04 5.98
N ASP A 126 -0.85 9.18 6.30
CA ASP A 126 -0.13 10.43 6.42
C ASP A 126 1.36 10.17 6.17
N LYS A 127 2.16 11.21 6.05
CA LYS A 127 3.60 11.11 5.78
C LYS A 127 4.40 11.99 6.72
N LEU A 128 5.53 11.45 7.17
CA LEU A 128 6.60 12.23 7.78
C LEU A 128 7.64 12.57 6.71
N HIS A 129 7.74 13.84 6.36
CA HIS A 129 8.75 14.38 5.47
C HIS A 129 9.98 14.80 6.25
N PHE A 130 11.16 14.55 5.66
CA PHE A 130 12.46 14.90 6.21
C PHE A 130 13.26 15.65 5.14
N LEU A 131 13.79 16.82 5.47
CA LEU A 131 14.68 17.60 4.61
C LEU A 131 16.08 17.66 5.23
N THR A 132 17.05 16.99 4.60
CA THR A 132 18.46 16.95 5.05
C THR A 132 19.39 17.21 3.88
N ASN A 133 20.20 18.27 3.92
CA ASN A 133 21.16 18.60 2.85
C ASN A 133 20.54 18.66 1.45
N SER A 134 19.33 19.24 1.32
CA SER A 134 18.52 19.25 0.08
C SER A 134 18.01 17.87 -0.39
N ASN A 135 18.18 16.81 0.40
CA ASN A 135 17.52 15.53 0.19
C ASN A 135 16.18 15.53 0.91
N GLU A 136 15.12 15.26 0.16
CA GLU A 136 13.80 14.96 0.68
C GLU A 136 13.64 13.45 0.82
N GLN A 137 13.24 13.00 2.00
CA GLN A 137 12.89 11.61 2.27
C GLN A 137 11.57 11.58 3.03
N GLU A 138 10.82 10.49 2.90
CA GLU A 138 9.54 10.33 3.59
C GLU A 138 9.43 8.96 4.26
N VAL A 139 8.69 8.90 5.37
CA VAL A 139 8.23 7.66 6.01
C VAL A 139 6.72 7.69 6.07
N LYS A 140 6.07 6.62 5.59
CA LYS A 140 4.62 6.52 5.54
C LYS A 140 4.05 6.14 6.90
N LEU A 141 2.91 6.71 7.26
CA LEU A 141 2.11 6.33 8.42
C LEU A 141 0.77 5.79 7.92
N VAL A 142 0.42 4.57 8.30
CA VAL A 142 -0.78 3.89 7.79
C VAL A 142 -1.58 3.29 8.95
N ALA A 143 -2.88 3.56 9.01
CA ALA A 143 -3.77 3.05 10.05
C ALA A 143 -5.13 2.64 9.51
N TRP A 144 -5.77 1.68 10.19
CA TRP A 144 -7.11 1.20 9.85
C TRP A 144 -8.18 2.16 10.36
N GLY A 145 -8.97 2.72 9.44
CA GLY A 145 -9.96 3.74 9.71
C GLY A 145 -11.38 3.22 9.98
N GLN A 146 -11.69 2.00 9.53
CA GLN A 146 -12.96 1.31 9.82
C GLN A 146 -12.76 -0.18 10.15
N ASP A 147 -13.74 -0.82 10.76
CA ASP A 147 -13.74 -2.27 10.97
C ASP A 147 -13.99 -3.03 9.65
N ALA A 148 -13.01 -3.82 9.21
CA ALA A 148 -13.01 -4.53 7.94
C ALA A 148 -12.06 -5.75 7.97
N ASN A 149 -12.14 -6.60 6.95
CA ASN A 149 -11.18 -7.66 6.70
C ASN A 149 -10.00 -7.11 5.89
N TYR A 150 -8.85 -6.87 6.53
CA TYR A 150 -7.65 -6.33 5.86
C TYR A 150 -6.78 -7.46 5.29
N ILE A 151 -6.49 -7.39 3.99
CA ILE A 151 -5.59 -8.28 3.26
C ILE A 151 -4.33 -7.48 2.91
N LEU A 152 -3.29 -7.67 3.72
CA LEU A 152 -2.03 -6.96 3.60
C LEU A 152 -1.00 -7.84 2.91
N ALA A 153 -0.36 -7.34 1.87
CA ALA A 153 0.75 -8.03 1.23
C ALA A 153 1.84 -8.40 2.25
N ASP A 154 2.19 -9.69 2.29
CA ASP A 154 3.26 -10.25 3.11
C ASP A 154 4.41 -10.81 2.27
N THR A 155 4.25 -10.81 0.94
CA THR A 155 5.24 -11.31 -0.01
C THR A 155 5.69 -10.22 -0.98
N TYR A 156 7.02 -10.04 -1.07
CA TYR A 156 7.69 -8.98 -1.82
C TYR A 156 8.75 -9.57 -2.74
N ASN A 157 8.34 -9.99 -3.94
CA ASN A 157 9.22 -10.62 -4.93
C ASN A 157 9.54 -9.65 -6.06
N THR A 158 10.82 -9.51 -6.41
CA THR A 158 11.24 -8.65 -7.53
C THR A 158 10.54 -9.06 -8.83
N GLY A 159 9.90 -8.10 -9.50
CA GLY A 159 9.19 -8.31 -10.78
C GLY A 159 7.71 -8.64 -10.64
N PHE A 160 7.21 -8.83 -9.43
CA PHE A 160 5.78 -8.99 -9.13
C PHE A 160 5.29 -7.85 -8.24
N PRO A 161 4.00 -7.48 -8.31
CA PRO A 161 3.43 -6.59 -7.30
C PRO A 161 3.48 -7.27 -5.92
N PRO A 162 3.62 -6.52 -4.81
CA PRO A 162 3.47 -7.07 -3.46
C PRO A 162 2.14 -7.79 -3.32
N TYR A 163 2.12 -8.96 -2.70
CA TYR A 163 0.90 -9.77 -2.61
C TYR A 163 0.77 -10.58 -1.32
N LYS A 164 -0.43 -11.11 -1.11
CA LYS A 164 -0.78 -12.10 -0.09
C LYS A 164 -1.64 -13.19 -0.71
N ILE A 165 -1.29 -14.44 -0.44
CA ILE A 165 -2.12 -15.59 -0.84
C ILE A 165 -3.36 -15.61 0.06
N VAL A 166 -4.55 -15.53 -0.53
CA VAL A 166 -5.84 -15.53 0.18
C VAL A 166 -6.58 -16.85 0.07
N ALA A 167 -6.19 -17.69 -0.89
CA ALA A 167 -6.63 -19.08 -1.02
C ALA A 167 -5.47 -19.86 -1.64
N ASP A 168 -4.88 -20.77 -0.87
CA ASP A 168 -3.76 -21.60 -1.34
C ASP A 168 -4.26 -22.88 -2.03
N SER A 169 -3.33 -23.70 -2.52
CA SER A 169 -3.63 -24.93 -3.24
C SER A 169 -4.58 -25.84 -2.47
N LEU A 170 -5.66 -26.27 -3.14
CA LEU A 170 -6.72 -27.13 -2.60
C LEU A 170 -7.55 -26.49 -1.49
N GLU A 171 -7.39 -25.20 -1.22
CA GLU A 171 -8.24 -24.46 -0.31
C GLU A 171 -9.45 -23.85 -1.02
N THR A 172 -10.57 -23.78 -0.31
CA THR A 172 -11.74 -23.00 -0.73
C THR A 172 -12.08 -21.99 0.35
N ILE A 173 -11.98 -20.72 0.00
CA ILE A 173 -12.19 -19.59 0.91
C ILE A 173 -13.42 -18.82 0.46
N HIS A 174 -14.24 -18.42 1.43
CA HIS A 174 -15.43 -17.61 1.21
C HIS A 174 -15.21 -16.21 1.76
N TRP A 175 -15.50 -15.21 0.93
CA TRP A 175 -15.68 -13.82 1.35
C TRP A 175 -17.17 -13.52 1.47
N THR A 176 -17.59 -13.03 2.63
CA THR A 176 -19.00 -12.81 2.95
C THR A 176 -19.31 -11.32 3.13
N SER A 177 -20.60 -10.97 3.07
CA SER A 177 -21.05 -9.59 3.30
C SER A 177 -21.06 -9.15 4.77
N GLU A 178 -20.51 -9.95 5.70
CA GLU A 178 -20.49 -9.59 7.12
C GLU A 178 -19.63 -8.35 7.39
N LYS A 179 -18.49 -8.26 6.69
CA LYS A 179 -17.57 -7.13 6.72
C LYS A 179 -16.93 -6.93 5.35
N PRO A 180 -16.66 -5.68 4.95
CA PRO A 180 -15.95 -5.40 3.70
C PRO A 180 -14.54 -5.97 3.73
N TYR A 181 -13.97 -6.23 2.55
CA TYR A 181 -12.59 -6.68 2.38
C TYR A 181 -11.75 -5.56 1.79
N ILE A 182 -10.63 -5.22 2.44
CA ILE A 182 -9.73 -4.15 2.00
C ILE A 182 -8.38 -4.76 1.63
N ILE A 183 -7.97 -4.58 0.39
CA ILE A 183 -6.75 -5.18 -0.14
C ILE A 183 -5.67 -4.09 -0.28
N TYR A 184 -4.54 -4.31 0.38
CA TYR A 184 -3.33 -3.49 0.29
C TYR A 184 -2.20 -4.33 -0.34
N GLY A 185 -1.92 -4.08 -1.62
CA GLY A 185 -1.15 -4.96 -2.50
C GLY A 185 -2.08 -5.86 -3.32
N TYR A 186 -1.67 -7.09 -3.62
CA TYR A 186 -2.49 -8.03 -4.37
C TYR A 186 -3.04 -9.17 -3.51
N ALA A 187 -4.35 -9.41 -3.56
CA ALA A 187 -4.93 -10.65 -3.06
C ALA A 187 -4.74 -11.73 -4.14
N VAL A 188 -4.03 -12.80 -3.81
CA VAL A 188 -3.68 -13.87 -4.77
C VAL A 188 -4.43 -15.16 -4.47
N ILE A 189 -5.12 -15.68 -5.47
CA ILE A 189 -5.63 -17.05 -5.50
C ILE A 189 -4.53 -17.88 -6.15
N ASN A 190 -3.90 -18.75 -5.38
CA ASN A 190 -2.79 -19.57 -5.88
C ASN A 190 -3.33 -20.71 -6.77
N SER A 191 -2.43 -21.42 -7.47
CA SER A 191 -2.78 -22.58 -8.28
C SER A 191 -3.59 -23.61 -7.49
N TYR A 192 -4.75 -24.00 -8.03
CA TYR A 192 -5.72 -24.91 -7.42
C TYR A 192 -6.38 -24.40 -6.13
N GLY A 193 -6.18 -23.13 -5.76
CA GLY A 193 -6.96 -22.44 -4.74
C GLY A 193 -8.27 -21.91 -5.33
N LYS A 194 -9.30 -21.80 -4.49
CA LYS A 194 -10.62 -21.30 -4.87
C LYS A 194 -11.07 -20.18 -3.94
N LEU A 195 -11.36 -19.01 -4.50
CA LEU A 195 -12.01 -17.91 -3.80
C LEU A 195 -13.45 -17.77 -4.30
N ILE A 196 -14.38 -17.85 -3.37
CA ILE A 196 -15.81 -17.61 -3.58
C ILE A 196 -16.17 -16.30 -2.89
N ILE A 197 -16.73 -15.36 -3.62
CA ILE A 197 -17.21 -14.08 -3.09
C ILE A 197 -18.73 -14.10 -3.12
N ASP A 198 -19.34 -14.12 -1.95
CA ASP A 198 -20.78 -14.27 -1.77
C ASP A 198 -21.51 -12.94 -2.04
N GLU A 199 -22.82 -13.00 -2.26
CA GLU A 199 -23.64 -11.83 -2.60
C GLU A 199 -23.52 -10.70 -1.57
N GLY A 200 -23.67 -9.45 -2.03
CA GLY A 200 -23.60 -8.27 -1.17
C GLY A 200 -22.22 -7.95 -0.59
N THR A 201 -21.18 -8.71 -0.93
CA THR A 201 -19.80 -8.43 -0.48
C THR A 201 -19.28 -7.15 -1.13
N GLU A 202 -18.64 -6.30 -0.32
CA GLU A 202 -17.90 -5.12 -0.80
C GLU A 202 -16.39 -5.38 -0.69
N VAL A 203 -15.71 -5.29 -1.83
CA VAL A 203 -14.26 -5.44 -1.95
C VAL A 203 -13.67 -4.09 -2.35
N TYR A 204 -12.73 -3.63 -1.53
CA TYR A 204 -12.03 -2.38 -1.71
C TYR A 204 -10.56 -2.62 -1.97
N PHE A 205 -9.99 -1.84 -2.86
CA PHE A 205 -8.58 -1.89 -3.22
C PHE A 205 -7.93 -0.56 -2.88
N HIS A 206 -6.78 -0.64 -2.23
CA HIS A 206 -5.92 0.51 -2.04
C HIS A 206 -5.17 0.86 -3.35
N GLU A 207 -4.44 1.98 -3.37
CA GLU A 207 -3.61 2.36 -4.52
C GLU A 207 -2.69 1.21 -4.95
N ALA A 208 -2.57 1.02 -6.28
CA ALA A 208 -1.76 -0.03 -6.92
C ALA A 208 -2.10 -1.48 -6.49
N SER A 209 -3.24 -1.67 -5.83
CA SER A 209 -3.70 -2.97 -5.34
C SER A 209 -4.59 -3.68 -6.36
N GLY A 210 -4.75 -4.99 -6.21
CA GLY A 210 -5.55 -5.79 -7.14
C GLY A 210 -5.92 -7.17 -6.62
N LEU A 211 -6.68 -7.90 -7.42
CA LEU A 211 -7.04 -9.30 -7.18
C LEU A 211 -6.44 -10.12 -8.31
N TRP A 212 -5.68 -11.15 -7.99
CA TRP A 212 -4.99 -11.96 -8.98
C TRP A 212 -5.28 -13.44 -8.79
N SER A 213 -5.95 -14.05 -9.76
CA SER A 213 -5.99 -15.50 -9.89
C SER A 213 -4.78 -15.94 -10.69
N TYR A 214 -3.83 -16.60 -10.01
CA TYR A 214 -2.69 -17.22 -10.66
C TYR A 214 -3.14 -18.39 -11.55
N ALA A 215 -2.24 -18.90 -12.39
CA ALA A 215 -2.54 -20.02 -13.28
C ALA A 215 -3.09 -21.22 -12.49
N ASP A 216 -4.17 -21.81 -13.00
CA ASP A 216 -4.96 -22.89 -12.39
C ASP A 216 -5.69 -22.49 -11.09
N GLY A 217 -5.71 -21.21 -10.68
CA GLY A 217 -6.54 -20.71 -9.59
C GLY A 217 -8.01 -20.53 -10.00
N LEU A 218 -8.90 -20.28 -9.05
CA LEU A 218 -10.33 -20.12 -9.35
C LEU A 218 -11.01 -18.99 -8.56
N LEU A 219 -11.44 -17.96 -9.27
CA LEU A 219 -12.37 -16.94 -8.78
C LEU A 219 -13.82 -17.27 -9.16
N LYS A 220 -14.72 -17.25 -8.18
CA LYS A 220 -16.19 -17.28 -8.38
C LYS A 220 -16.83 -16.14 -7.59
N VAL A 221 -17.62 -15.30 -8.23
CA VAL A 221 -18.31 -14.17 -7.62
C VAL A 221 -19.81 -14.30 -7.86
N TYR A 222 -20.58 -14.46 -6.78
CA TYR A 222 -22.00 -14.80 -6.83
C TYR A 222 -22.88 -13.71 -6.23
N GLY A 223 -22.89 -12.54 -6.87
CA GLY A 223 -23.89 -11.51 -6.56
C GLY A 223 -25.30 -11.93 -6.99
N THR A 224 -26.29 -11.19 -6.51
CA THR A 224 -27.68 -11.22 -6.99
C THR A 224 -28.10 -9.83 -7.50
N PRO A 225 -29.18 -9.70 -8.30
CA PRO A 225 -29.67 -8.39 -8.71
C PRO A 225 -29.97 -7.46 -7.52
N GLU A 226 -30.43 -8.02 -6.41
CA GLU A 226 -30.74 -7.33 -5.16
C GLU A 226 -29.48 -7.05 -4.33
N ASN A 227 -28.54 -8.00 -4.26
CA ASN A 227 -27.29 -7.90 -3.49
C ASN A 227 -26.08 -8.08 -4.40
N LYS A 228 -25.74 -7.01 -5.13
CA LYS A 228 -24.56 -7.02 -6.00
C LYS A 228 -23.26 -7.09 -5.21
N VAL A 229 -22.23 -7.67 -5.81
CA VAL A 229 -20.85 -7.58 -5.29
C VAL A 229 -20.18 -6.34 -5.89
N TYR A 230 -19.45 -5.59 -5.06
CA TYR A 230 -18.76 -4.36 -5.50
C TYR A 230 -17.25 -4.52 -5.41
N PHE A 231 -16.54 -4.03 -6.44
CA PHE A 231 -15.09 -3.94 -6.52
C PHE A 231 -14.72 -2.48 -6.84
N ARG A 232 -14.14 -1.76 -5.89
CA ARG A 232 -13.85 -0.31 -6.02
C ARG A 232 -12.65 0.13 -5.16
N GLY A 233 -12.25 1.40 -5.28
CA GLY A 233 -11.19 1.98 -4.42
C GLY A 233 -11.66 2.18 -2.97
N ASP A 234 -10.73 2.11 -2.02
CA ASP A 234 -10.98 2.26 -0.57
C ASP A 234 -11.27 3.70 -0.11
N ARG A 235 -11.17 4.67 -1.03
CA ARG A 235 -11.49 6.09 -0.84
C ARG A 235 -12.95 6.37 -1.18
N LEU A 236 -13.76 6.58 -0.14
CA LEU A 236 -15.22 6.76 -0.26
C LEU A 236 -15.68 8.22 -0.30
N GLU A 237 -14.74 9.16 -0.22
CA GLU A 237 -15.06 10.57 -0.26
C GLU A 237 -15.78 10.92 -1.58
N GLN A 238 -16.77 11.81 -1.53
CA GLN A 238 -17.60 12.14 -2.69
C GLN A 238 -16.77 12.63 -3.89
N ASP A 239 -15.69 13.37 -3.63
CA ASP A 239 -14.78 13.87 -4.67
C ASP A 239 -14.02 12.74 -5.39
N TYR A 240 -13.94 11.56 -4.78
CA TYR A 240 -13.26 10.38 -5.30
C TYR A 240 -14.23 9.33 -5.85
N ALA A 241 -15.55 9.51 -5.71
CA ALA A 241 -16.54 8.50 -6.06
C ALA A 241 -16.46 8.01 -7.52
N ASP A 242 -16.01 8.87 -8.45
CA ASP A 242 -15.92 8.57 -9.89
C ASP A 242 -14.51 8.74 -10.46
N ILE A 243 -13.47 8.87 -9.61
CA ILE A 243 -12.10 9.05 -10.09
C ILE A 243 -11.56 7.69 -10.60
N PRO A 244 -11.22 7.56 -11.89
CA PRO A 244 -10.68 6.31 -12.42
C PRO A 244 -9.21 6.11 -12.02
N GLY A 245 -8.75 4.85 -11.93
CA GLY A 245 -7.35 4.52 -11.66
C GLY A 245 -6.94 4.49 -10.18
N GLN A 246 -7.89 4.33 -9.26
CA GLN A 246 -7.62 4.24 -7.82
C GLN A 246 -6.95 2.93 -7.40
N TRP A 247 -7.11 1.89 -8.21
CA TRP A 247 -6.52 0.58 -7.99
C TRP A 247 -6.12 -0.04 -9.33
N ASP A 248 -5.36 -1.13 -9.31
CA ASP A 248 -4.79 -1.68 -10.53
C ASP A 248 -5.81 -2.49 -11.34
N ARG A 249 -6.05 -3.77 -11.00
CA ARG A 249 -6.96 -4.64 -11.76
C ARG A 249 -7.39 -5.92 -11.07
N ILE A 250 -8.45 -6.54 -11.61
CA ILE A 250 -8.74 -7.96 -11.41
C ILE A 250 -8.04 -8.74 -12.52
N TRP A 251 -7.00 -9.50 -12.17
CA TRP A 251 -6.16 -10.23 -13.10
C TRP A 251 -6.44 -11.73 -13.00
N LEU A 252 -6.92 -12.33 -14.10
CA LEU A 252 -7.32 -13.72 -14.18
C LEU A 252 -6.44 -14.45 -15.20
N MET A 253 -5.65 -15.40 -14.70
CA MET A 253 -4.96 -16.38 -15.56
C MET A 253 -5.90 -17.54 -15.92
N GLU A 254 -5.41 -18.58 -16.61
CA GLU A 254 -6.22 -19.78 -16.85
C GLU A 254 -6.79 -20.34 -15.54
N ALA A 255 -8.07 -20.71 -15.56
CA ALA A 255 -8.73 -21.29 -14.41
C ALA A 255 -8.30 -22.75 -14.19
N THR A 256 -8.62 -23.31 -13.03
CA THR A 256 -8.44 -24.75 -12.77
C THR A 256 -9.04 -25.58 -13.92
N PRO A 257 -8.33 -26.60 -14.45
CA PRO A 257 -8.84 -27.41 -15.56
C PRO A 257 -10.23 -27.99 -15.30
N GLY A 258 -11.15 -27.75 -16.24
CA GLY A 258 -12.55 -28.18 -16.15
C GLY A 258 -13.48 -27.23 -15.39
N GLU A 259 -12.96 -26.09 -14.92
CA GLU A 259 -13.72 -25.02 -14.27
C GLU A 259 -13.54 -23.69 -15.02
N ASP A 260 -14.50 -22.77 -14.83
CA ASP A 260 -14.46 -21.43 -15.42
C ASP A 260 -14.39 -20.35 -14.33
N HIS A 261 -13.79 -19.20 -14.61
CA HIS A 261 -14.01 -18.03 -13.77
C HIS A 261 -15.43 -17.51 -13.95
N GLU A 262 -16.10 -17.15 -12.85
CA GLU A 262 -17.49 -16.70 -12.90
C GLU A 262 -17.63 -15.38 -12.13
N ILE A 263 -18.25 -14.38 -12.75
CA ILE A 263 -18.58 -13.11 -12.11
C ILE A 263 -20.03 -12.75 -12.44
N TYR A 264 -20.90 -12.84 -11.43
CA TYR A 264 -22.33 -12.58 -11.55
C TYR A 264 -22.76 -11.37 -10.73
N ASN A 265 -23.69 -10.58 -11.29
CA ASN A 265 -24.34 -9.44 -10.65
C ASN A 265 -23.38 -8.56 -9.86
N SER A 266 -22.34 -8.07 -10.54
CA SER A 266 -21.24 -7.35 -9.91
C SER A 266 -21.04 -5.97 -10.53
N VAL A 267 -20.50 -5.04 -9.75
CA VAL A 267 -20.06 -3.72 -10.20
C VAL A 267 -18.57 -3.59 -9.94
N ILE A 268 -17.80 -3.32 -11.00
CA ILE A 268 -16.35 -3.16 -10.96
C ILE A 268 -16.04 -1.77 -11.47
N GLU A 269 -15.49 -0.90 -10.62
CA GLU A 269 -15.36 0.52 -10.94
C GLU A 269 -14.07 1.16 -10.43
N ASN A 270 -13.69 2.26 -11.09
CA ASN A 270 -12.62 3.16 -10.65
C ASN A 270 -11.20 2.57 -10.65
N GLY A 271 -10.95 1.48 -11.38
CA GLY A 271 -9.63 0.85 -11.50
C GLY A 271 -8.80 1.38 -12.69
N PHE A 272 -7.61 0.82 -12.90
CA PHE A 272 -6.82 1.03 -14.11
C PHE A 272 -7.29 0.08 -15.22
N ILE A 273 -7.36 -1.22 -14.94
CA ILE A 273 -8.02 -2.21 -15.79
C ILE A 273 -9.11 -2.91 -14.99
N GLY A 274 -10.35 -2.96 -15.46
CA GLY A 274 -11.43 -3.59 -14.71
C GLY A 274 -11.21 -5.09 -14.54
N ILE A 275 -11.15 -5.81 -15.66
CA ILE A 275 -10.83 -7.24 -15.71
C ILE A 275 -9.78 -7.49 -16.78
N GLN A 276 -8.71 -8.19 -16.44
CA GLN A 276 -7.73 -8.72 -17.36
C GLN A 276 -7.78 -10.24 -17.34
N ALA A 277 -8.33 -10.86 -18.39
CA ALA A 277 -8.35 -12.32 -18.56
C ALA A 277 -7.33 -12.72 -19.61
N GLU A 278 -6.24 -13.36 -19.20
CA GLU A 278 -5.19 -13.75 -20.13
C GLU A 278 -4.54 -15.08 -19.81
N SER A 279 -4.02 -15.76 -20.84
CA SER A 279 -3.11 -16.88 -20.66
C SER A 279 -1.81 -16.61 -21.40
N PHE A 280 -0.69 -16.91 -20.73
CA PHE A 280 0.65 -16.56 -21.22
C PHE A 280 1.29 -17.63 -22.09
N LEU A 281 0.92 -18.89 -21.87
CA LEU A 281 1.63 -20.04 -22.44
C LEU A 281 0.87 -20.69 -23.59
N ARG A 282 -0.46 -20.66 -23.56
CA ARG A 282 -1.35 -21.31 -24.53
C ARG A 282 -2.68 -20.59 -24.61
N ALA A 283 -3.50 -20.92 -25.61
CA ALA A 283 -4.90 -20.51 -25.58
C ALA A 283 -5.59 -21.18 -24.38
N ALA A 284 -6.30 -20.41 -23.57
CA ALA A 284 -7.10 -20.95 -22.47
C ALA A 284 -8.20 -21.87 -23.04
N GLU A 285 -8.41 -23.01 -22.40
CA GLU A 285 -9.54 -23.91 -22.72
C GLU A 285 -10.80 -23.47 -21.96
N ASN A 286 -10.62 -22.94 -20.76
CA ASN A 286 -11.66 -22.41 -19.92
C ASN A 286 -12.12 -21.02 -20.38
N LYS A 287 -13.18 -20.52 -19.74
CA LYS A 287 -13.82 -19.25 -20.01
C LYS A 287 -13.77 -18.34 -18.78
N LEU A 288 -13.92 -17.04 -19.06
CA LEU A 288 -14.46 -16.08 -18.10
C LEU A 288 -15.95 -15.90 -18.43
N ILE A 289 -16.81 -16.21 -17.46
CA ILE A 289 -18.27 -16.06 -17.58
C ILE A 289 -18.70 -14.80 -16.84
N LEU A 290 -19.31 -13.86 -17.56
CA LEU A 290 -19.87 -12.63 -17.02
C LEU A 290 -21.39 -12.63 -17.19
N HIS A 291 -22.13 -12.41 -16.11
CA HIS A 291 -23.58 -12.29 -16.16
C HIS A 291 -24.07 -11.12 -15.31
N ASN A 292 -24.75 -10.15 -15.95
CA ASN A 292 -25.24 -8.93 -15.29
C ASN A 292 -24.11 -8.14 -14.58
N VAL A 293 -23.00 -7.89 -15.28
CA VAL A 293 -21.82 -7.21 -14.74
C VAL A 293 -21.71 -5.80 -15.30
N ILE A 294 -21.40 -4.83 -14.44
CA ILE A 294 -21.06 -3.47 -14.84
C ILE A 294 -19.55 -3.28 -14.62
N VAL A 295 -18.83 -2.88 -15.66
CA VAL A 295 -17.44 -2.43 -15.56
C VAL A 295 -17.37 -1.00 -16.06
N GLN A 296 -16.98 -0.06 -15.19
CA GLN A 296 -17.02 1.36 -15.52
C GLN A 296 -15.91 2.18 -14.90
N ASN A 297 -15.68 3.40 -15.41
CA ASN A 297 -14.74 4.37 -14.85
C ASN A 297 -13.31 3.80 -14.75
N MET A 298 -12.81 3.18 -15.83
CA MET A 298 -11.43 2.66 -15.85
C MET A 298 -10.49 3.69 -16.49
N SER A 299 -9.33 3.95 -15.89
CA SER A 299 -8.37 4.91 -16.49
C SER A 299 -7.67 4.31 -17.71
N GLY A 300 -7.59 2.98 -17.79
CA GLY A 300 -7.12 2.21 -18.93
C GLY A 300 -8.25 1.47 -19.66
N ILE A 301 -8.46 0.20 -19.34
CA ILE A 301 -9.32 -0.71 -20.12
C ILE A 301 -10.44 -1.29 -19.24
N GLY A 302 -11.66 -1.39 -19.77
CA GLY A 302 -12.77 -2.07 -19.07
C GLY A 302 -12.49 -3.56 -18.92
N VAL A 303 -12.59 -4.30 -20.02
CA VAL A 303 -12.21 -5.72 -20.09
C VAL A 303 -11.10 -5.90 -21.12
N PHE A 304 -9.96 -6.41 -20.65
CA PHE A 304 -8.82 -6.79 -21.48
C PHE A 304 -8.72 -8.32 -21.54
N SER A 305 -8.68 -8.86 -22.76
CA SER A 305 -8.51 -10.28 -23.01
C SER A 305 -7.32 -10.57 -23.91
N ARG A 306 -6.56 -11.61 -23.56
CA ARG A 306 -5.47 -12.12 -24.38
C ARG A 306 -5.38 -13.63 -24.34
N LEU A 307 -5.56 -14.32 -25.48
CA LEU A 307 -5.53 -15.79 -25.55
C LEU A 307 -6.54 -16.46 -24.59
N TYR A 308 -7.72 -15.86 -24.41
CA TYR A 308 -8.72 -16.30 -23.43
C TYR A 308 -10.13 -16.29 -24.02
N ASN A 309 -11.01 -17.17 -23.53
CA ASN A 309 -12.41 -17.22 -23.97
C ASN A 309 -13.31 -16.43 -23.02
N ILE A 310 -14.29 -15.69 -23.56
CA ILE A 310 -15.26 -14.94 -22.75
C ILE A 310 -16.67 -15.28 -23.20
N GLU A 311 -17.51 -15.59 -22.22
CA GLU A 311 -18.97 -15.68 -22.39
C GLU A 311 -19.61 -14.61 -21.51
N SER A 312 -20.36 -13.70 -22.11
CA SER A 312 -20.90 -12.53 -21.44
C SER A 312 -22.36 -12.31 -21.81
N THR A 313 -23.21 -12.15 -20.80
CA THR A 313 -24.63 -11.83 -20.98
C THR A 313 -25.00 -10.64 -20.11
N ASN A 314 -25.67 -9.64 -20.70
CA ASN A 314 -26.13 -8.44 -20.01
C ASN A 314 -24.98 -7.71 -19.27
N THR A 315 -23.86 -7.49 -19.94
CA THR A 315 -22.70 -6.77 -19.39
C THR A 315 -22.63 -5.35 -19.94
N LEU A 316 -22.44 -4.37 -19.06
CA LEU A 316 -22.18 -2.97 -19.41
C LEU A 316 -20.70 -2.66 -19.25
N LEU A 317 -20.05 -2.16 -20.32
CA LEU A 317 -18.67 -1.68 -20.30
C LEU A 317 -18.66 -0.20 -20.69
N ALA A 318 -18.36 0.70 -19.76
CA ALA A 318 -18.54 2.14 -19.94
C ALA A 318 -17.38 2.97 -19.39
N ASN A 319 -17.26 4.23 -19.84
CA ASN A 319 -16.33 5.24 -19.32
C ASN A 319 -14.89 4.72 -19.08
N CYS A 320 -14.22 4.25 -20.13
CA CYS A 320 -12.85 3.77 -20.07
C CYS A 320 -11.93 4.72 -20.85
N GLY A 321 -10.79 5.11 -20.26
CA GLY A 321 -9.84 6.07 -20.86
C GLY A 321 -9.17 5.56 -22.15
N GLY A 322 -8.97 4.24 -22.26
CA GLY A 322 -8.48 3.56 -23.45
C GLY A 322 -9.60 2.86 -24.23
N TYR A 323 -9.92 1.63 -23.83
CA TYR A 323 -10.93 0.80 -24.49
C TYR A 323 -11.91 0.23 -23.48
N CYS A 324 -13.22 0.25 -23.76
CA CYS A 324 -14.17 -0.49 -22.92
C CYS A 324 -13.94 -2.01 -23.02
N LEU A 325 -13.58 -2.49 -24.21
CA LEU A 325 -13.32 -3.89 -24.49
C LEU A 325 -12.12 -4.03 -25.43
N ALA A 326 -11.10 -4.77 -25.02
CA ALA A 326 -9.92 -5.06 -25.82
C ALA A 326 -9.70 -6.58 -25.90
N LEU A 327 -9.94 -7.17 -27.08
CA LEU A 327 -9.81 -8.60 -27.34
C LEU A 327 -8.60 -8.83 -28.24
N THR A 328 -7.56 -9.48 -27.72
CA THR A 328 -6.25 -9.53 -28.39
C THR A 328 -5.68 -10.95 -28.46
N SER A 329 -4.81 -11.20 -29.43
CA SER A 329 -4.08 -12.47 -29.60
C SER A 329 -4.92 -13.75 -29.75
N GLY A 330 -6.25 -13.66 -29.84
CA GLY A 330 -7.16 -14.79 -30.06
C GLY A 330 -7.98 -15.18 -28.82
N GLY A 331 -8.98 -16.04 -29.03
CA GLY A 331 -9.98 -16.44 -28.04
C GLY A 331 -11.35 -16.60 -28.69
N ASN A 332 -12.26 -17.30 -28.02
CA ASN A 332 -13.67 -17.38 -28.41
C ASN A 332 -14.51 -16.43 -27.56
N TYR A 333 -15.31 -15.60 -28.20
CA TYR A 333 -16.04 -14.52 -27.55
C TYR A 333 -17.51 -14.56 -27.90
N ASP A 334 -18.38 -14.70 -26.90
CA ASP A 334 -19.83 -14.70 -27.04
C ASP A 334 -20.43 -13.62 -26.14
N PHE A 335 -20.98 -12.56 -26.73
CA PHE A 335 -21.60 -11.43 -26.03
C PHE A 335 -23.08 -11.35 -26.41
N LYS A 336 -23.95 -11.47 -25.41
CA LYS A 336 -25.41 -11.44 -25.55
C LYS A 336 -26.01 -10.30 -24.73
N HIS A 337 -27.04 -9.67 -25.28
CA HIS A 337 -27.79 -8.62 -24.60
C HIS A 337 -29.00 -9.18 -23.89
#